data_AF-A0A8V0YL23-F1
#
_entry.id   AF-A0A8V0YL23-F1
#
_cell.length_a   1.000
_cell.length_b   1.000
_cell.length_c   1.000
_cell.angle_alpha   90.00
_cell.angle_beta   90.00
_cell.angle_gamma   90.00
#
_symmetry.space_group_name_H-M   'P 1'
#
loop_
_entity.id
_entity.type
_entity.pdbx_description
1 polymer ?
#
loop_
_entity_poly.entity_id
_entity_poly.type
_entity_poly.pdbx_seq_one_letter_code
_entity_poly.pdbx_strand_id
1 'polypeptide(L)'
;MFTQPEGTEEIKPVVFQCFNEECVICNYFVLVGEPTAISCPVITLPMLHSDYNLTWYRNGSNMPITTERRARIHQRKGLLWFIPAALEDSGLYECEVRSLNRSKQKIINLKVFKNDNGLCFNGEMKYDQIVKSANAGKIICPDLENFKDEDNINPEIHWYKECKSGFLEDKRLVLAEGENAILILNVTIQDKGNYTCRMVYTYMGKQYNVSRTMNLEVKESPLKMRPEFIYPNNNTIEVELGSHVVMECNVSSGVYGLLPYWQVNDEDVDSFDSTYREQFYEEGMPHGIAVSGTKFNISEVKLKDYAYKFFCHFIYDSQEFTSYIKLEHPVQNIRGYLIGGGISLIFLLFLILIVYKIFKIDIVLWYRSSCHPLLGKKVSDGKIYDAYVLYPKNRESCLYSSDIFALKILPEVLERQCGYNLFIFGRNDLAGEAVIDVTDEKIHQSRRVIIILVPEPSCYGILEDASEKHLAVYNALIQDGIKIILIELEKIEDYANMPESIKYVKQKYGAIRWTGDFSERSHSASTRFWKKVRYHMPSRKHGSSSGFHLSS
;
A
#
# COMPACT_ATOMS: atom_id res chain seq x y z
N MET A 1 4.50 45.28 5.38
CA MET A 1 3.69 45.71 4.22
C MET A 1 2.26 45.70 4.70
N PHE A 2 1.66 46.88 4.89
CA PHE A 2 0.32 47.01 5.46
C PHE A 2 -0.70 46.50 4.43
N THR A 3 -1.28 45.33 4.68
CA THR A 3 -2.43 44.83 3.93
C THR A 3 -3.63 45.73 4.21
N GLN A 4 -4.13 46.43 3.17
CA GLN A 4 -5.41 47.13 3.23
C GLN A 4 -6.52 46.14 3.62
N PRO A 5 -7.39 46.46 4.60
CA PRO A 5 -8.53 45.61 4.90
C PRO A 5 -9.57 45.73 3.78
N GLU A 6 -9.65 44.71 2.91
CA GLU A 6 -10.79 44.47 2.02
C GLU A 6 -12.02 44.13 2.89
N GLY A 7 -12.74 45.16 3.32
CA GLY A 7 -13.63 45.09 4.46
C GLY A 7 -15.10 45.40 4.19
N THR A 8 -15.62 45.25 2.98
CA THR A 8 -17.09 45.19 2.71
C THR A 8 -17.32 44.63 1.32
N GLU A 9 -17.93 43.45 1.21
CA GLU A 9 -18.05 42.73 -0.07
C GLU A 9 -19.26 43.18 -0.91
N GLU A 10 -20.22 43.87 -0.30
CA GLU A 10 -21.39 44.41 -0.99
C GLU A 10 -22.03 45.52 -0.15
N ILE A 11 -22.11 46.72 -0.71
CA ILE A 11 -23.01 47.77 -0.21
C ILE A 11 -24.16 47.81 -1.20
N LYS A 12 -25.24 47.12 -0.88
CA LYS A 12 -26.47 47.21 -1.66
C LYS A 12 -27.31 48.30 -1.02
N PRO A 13 -27.46 49.48 -1.64
CA PRO A 13 -28.65 50.25 -1.34
C PRO A 13 -29.86 49.35 -1.62
N VAL A 14 -30.93 49.45 -0.83
CA VAL A 14 -32.26 48.93 -1.23
C VAL A 14 -32.83 49.71 -2.44
N VAL A 15 -31.95 50.35 -3.21
CA VAL A 15 -32.22 51.15 -4.39
C VAL A 15 -31.30 50.62 -5.49
N PHE A 16 -31.75 49.60 -6.19
CA PHE A 16 -31.59 49.40 -7.64
C PHE A 16 -32.28 48.06 -7.95
N GLN A 17 -33.58 48.11 -8.25
CA GLN A 17 -34.23 46.98 -8.90
C GLN A 17 -33.85 47.06 -10.39
N CYS A 18 -32.59 46.75 -10.71
CA CYS A 18 -32.09 46.69 -12.07
C CYS A 18 -32.23 45.25 -12.57
N PHE A 19 -33.31 44.99 -13.31
CA PHE A 19 -33.35 43.86 -14.25
C PHE A 19 -32.81 44.37 -15.59
N ASN A 20 -31.78 43.72 -16.13
CA ASN A 20 -31.28 43.91 -17.51
C ASN A 20 -31.13 45.38 -17.97
N GLU A 21 -30.25 46.14 -17.31
CA GLU A 21 -29.71 47.44 -17.79
C GLU A 21 -30.70 48.58 -18.11
N GLU A 22 -32.00 48.42 -17.86
CA GLU A 22 -32.98 49.50 -17.96
C GLU A 22 -33.75 49.71 -16.64
N CYS A 23 -33.27 50.65 -15.82
CA CYS A 23 -34.06 51.13 -14.68
C CYS A 23 -35.23 51.97 -15.20
N VAL A 24 -36.46 51.44 -15.14
CA VAL A 24 -37.68 52.15 -15.61
C VAL A 24 -38.10 53.24 -14.62
N ILE A 25 -37.88 53.05 -13.31
CA ILE A 25 -38.13 54.04 -12.25
C ILE A 25 -37.07 53.90 -11.15
N CYS A 26 -36.36 54.98 -10.81
CA CYS A 26 -35.43 54.98 -9.67
C CYS A 26 -36.17 55.35 -8.38
N ASN A 27 -36.06 54.54 -7.33
CA ASN A 27 -36.69 54.82 -6.04
C ASN A 27 -35.71 55.60 -5.12
N TYR A 28 -36.15 56.70 -4.54
CA TYR A 28 -35.39 57.44 -3.53
C TYR A 28 -36.19 57.48 -2.23
N PHE A 29 -35.49 57.34 -1.12
CA PHE A 29 -36.08 57.25 0.21
C PHE A 29 -35.51 58.34 1.11
N VAL A 30 -36.37 58.97 1.91
CA VAL A 30 -35.98 59.99 2.90
C VAL A 30 -36.93 59.94 4.08
N LEU A 31 -36.44 60.27 5.27
CA LEU A 31 -37.28 60.44 6.44
C LEU A 31 -37.93 61.82 6.46
N VAL A 32 -39.18 61.89 6.93
CA VAL A 32 -39.89 63.15 7.14
C VAL A 32 -39.10 64.07 8.06
N GLY A 33 -38.94 65.33 7.67
CA GLY A 33 -38.18 66.33 8.42
C GLY A 33 -36.68 66.35 8.13
N GLU A 34 -36.15 65.38 7.38
CA GLU A 34 -34.75 65.37 6.94
C GLU A 34 -34.59 65.97 5.54
N PRO A 35 -33.42 66.55 5.22
CA PRO A 35 -33.14 67.04 3.88
C PRO A 35 -32.71 65.90 2.96
N THR A 36 -33.08 65.98 1.69
CA THR A 36 -32.61 65.06 0.65
C THR A 36 -32.22 65.79 -0.63
N ALA A 37 -31.26 65.20 -1.34
CA ALA A 37 -30.77 65.67 -2.63
C ALA A 37 -30.81 64.50 -3.61
N ILE A 38 -31.56 64.67 -4.71
CA ILE A 38 -31.79 63.63 -5.71
C ILE A 38 -30.99 63.99 -6.97
N SER A 39 -30.17 63.05 -7.42
CA SER A 39 -29.43 63.14 -8.68
C SER A 39 -30.22 62.55 -9.84
N CYS A 40 -30.05 63.13 -11.03
CA CYS A 40 -30.69 62.60 -12.23
C CYS A 40 -29.94 61.37 -12.77
N PRO A 41 -30.57 60.18 -12.87
CA PRO A 41 -29.94 58.95 -13.34
C PRO A 41 -29.48 58.99 -14.81
N VAL A 42 -29.95 59.98 -15.58
CA VAL A 42 -29.58 60.18 -16.99
C VAL A 42 -28.12 60.63 -17.12
N ILE A 43 -27.57 61.26 -16.09
CA ILE A 43 -26.19 61.75 -16.08
C ILE A 43 -25.28 60.57 -15.75
N THR A 44 -24.94 59.77 -16.76
CA THR A 44 -23.81 58.84 -16.68
C THR A 44 -22.50 59.56 -17.01
N LEU A 45 -21.39 59.01 -16.53
CA LEU A 45 -20.07 59.64 -16.47
C LEU A 45 -19.32 59.92 -17.80
N PRO A 46 -19.88 59.83 -19.03
CA PRO A 46 -19.28 60.52 -20.18
C PRO A 46 -19.96 61.85 -20.55
N MET A 47 -20.97 62.34 -19.81
CA MET A 47 -21.67 63.59 -20.15
C MET A 47 -21.04 64.89 -19.60
N LEU A 48 -19.96 64.82 -18.81
CA LEU A 48 -19.31 66.02 -18.23
C LEU A 48 -18.68 66.98 -19.26
N HIS A 49 -18.58 66.58 -20.54
CA HIS A 49 -17.93 67.35 -21.60
C HIS A 49 -18.89 67.99 -22.62
N SER A 50 -20.19 68.11 -22.32
CA SER A 50 -21.15 68.77 -23.21
C SER A 50 -22.01 69.78 -22.46
N ASP A 51 -22.29 70.93 -23.08
CA ASP A 51 -23.29 71.89 -22.57
C ASP A 51 -24.68 71.22 -22.58
N TYR A 52 -25.15 70.78 -21.41
CA TYR A 52 -26.49 70.22 -21.23
C TYR A 52 -27.29 71.05 -20.23
N ASN A 53 -28.59 71.18 -20.49
CA ASN A 53 -29.53 71.79 -19.55
C ASN A 53 -30.32 70.69 -18.85
N LEU A 54 -30.16 70.59 -17.53
CA LEU A 54 -30.96 69.71 -16.69
C LEU A 54 -32.09 70.50 -16.02
N THR A 55 -33.31 70.01 -16.14
CA THR A 55 -34.49 70.60 -15.48
C THR A 55 -35.33 69.52 -14.80
N TRP A 56 -35.81 69.82 -13.61
CA TRP A 56 -36.67 68.94 -12.81
C TRP A 56 -38.14 69.39 -12.84
N TYR A 57 -39.01 68.39 -12.91
CA TYR A 57 -40.46 68.53 -12.93
C TYR A 57 -41.09 67.61 -11.89
N ARG A 58 -42.25 68.02 -11.35
CA ARG A 58 -43.14 67.07 -10.68
C ARG A 58 -43.92 66.33 -11.78
N ASN A 59 -44.00 65.00 -11.72
CA ASN A 59 -44.60 64.23 -12.80
C ASN A 59 -46.05 64.70 -13.06
N GLY A 60 -46.37 64.97 -14.34
CA GLY A 60 -47.66 65.54 -14.77
C GLY A 60 -47.77 67.07 -14.69
N SER A 61 -46.73 67.78 -14.23
CA SER A 61 -46.66 69.25 -14.27
C SER A 61 -45.81 69.75 -15.44
N ASN A 62 -46.33 70.72 -16.20
CA ASN A 62 -45.58 71.39 -17.26
C ASN A 62 -44.66 72.52 -16.73
N MET A 63 -44.83 72.92 -15.46
CA MET A 63 -44.01 73.96 -14.84
C MET A 63 -42.78 73.32 -14.17
N PRO A 64 -41.55 73.81 -14.45
CA PRO A 64 -40.36 73.33 -13.78
C PRO A 64 -40.37 73.71 -12.30
N ILE A 65 -39.70 72.90 -11.48
CA ILE A 65 -39.49 73.21 -10.06
C ILE A 65 -38.63 74.48 -9.95
N THR A 66 -38.89 75.34 -8.98
CA THR A 66 -38.15 76.61 -8.85
C THR A 66 -36.65 76.40 -8.59
N THR A 67 -35.82 77.33 -9.04
CA THR A 67 -34.38 77.42 -8.71
C THR A 67 -34.12 78.35 -7.51
N GLU A 68 -35.18 78.91 -6.93
CA GLU A 68 -35.09 79.81 -5.78
C GLU A 68 -34.62 79.05 -4.54
N ARG A 69 -33.42 79.40 -4.04
CA ARG A 69 -32.79 78.73 -2.88
C ARG A 69 -33.60 78.79 -1.57
N ARG A 70 -34.52 79.76 -1.45
CA ARG A 70 -35.39 79.93 -0.27
C ARG A 70 -36.60 79.00 -0.30
N ALA A 71 -36.95 78.46 -1.45
CA ALA A 71 -38.03 77.50 -1.55
C ALA A 71 -37.63 76.16 -0.91
N ARG A 72 -38.57 75.53 -0.20
CA ARG A 72 -38.35 74.23 0.47
C ARG A 72 -37.97 73.13 -0.53
N ILE A 73 -38.61 73.13 -1.70
CA ILE A 73 -38.31 72.26 -2.83
C ILE A 73 -37.72 73.12 -3.93
N HIS A 74 -36.48 72.86 -4.33
CA HIS A 74 -35.81 73.66 -5.36
C HIS A 74 -34.74 72.88 -6.11
N GLN A 75 -34.34 73.38 -7.26
CA GLN A 75 -33.25 72.85 -8.06
C GLN A 75 -31.96 73.61 -7.79
N ARG A 76 -30.85 72.93 -7.51
CA ARG A 76 -29.54 73.55 -7.25
C ARG A 76 -28.40 72.61 -7.63
N LYS A 77 -27.44 73.13 -8.42
CA LYS A 77 -26.25 72.38 -8.91
C LYS A 77 -26.64 71.03 -9.58
N GLY A 78 -27.73 71.01 -10.34
CA GLY A 78 -28.22 69.80 -11.01
C GLY A 78 -28.94 68.78 -10.12
N LEU A 79 -29.08 69.06 -8.82
CA LEU A 79 -29.80 68.20 -7.88
C LEU A 79 -31.18 68.77 -7.58
N LEU A 80 -32.15 67.89 -7.34
CA LEU A 80 -33.44 68.25 -6.77
C LEU A 80 -33.37 68.16 -5.24
N TRP A 81 -33.57 69.29 -4.57
CA TRP A 81 -33.45 69.43 -3.13
C TRP A 81 -34.81 69.51 -2.45
N PHE A 82 -34.92 68.82 -1.32
CA PHE A 82 -36.00 68.97 -0.34
C PHE A 82 -35.36 69.31 0.99
N ILE A 83 -35.60 70.52 1.51
CA ILE A 83 -35.00 70.98 2.78
C ILE A 83 -36.07 71.65 3.66
N PRO A 84 -36.75 70.90 4.54
CA PRO A 84 -36.77 69.44 4.67
C PRO A 84 -37.85 68.77 3.80
N ALA A 85 -37.79 67.44 3.72
CA ALA A 85 -38.84 66.60 3.13
C ALA A 85 -40.09 66.51 4.03
N ALA A 86 -41.27 66.52 3.40
CA ALA A 86 -42.58 66.37 4.02
C ALA A 86 -43.30 65.13 3.46
N LEU A 87 -44.22 64.52 4.21
CA LEU A 87 -44.93 63.29 3.78
C LEU A 87 -45.66 63.47 2.44
N GLU A 88 -46.21 64.66 2.21
CA GLU A 88 -46.91 65.07 0.99
C GLU A 88 -46.01 65.19 -0.26
N ASP A 89 -44.70 65.20 -0.07
CA ASP A 89 -43.73 65.26 -1.18
C ASP A 89 -43.56 63.90 -1.86
N SER A 90 -44.07 62.82 -1.27
CA SER A 90 -44.02 61.49 -1.87
C SER A 90 -44.71 61.47 -3.23
N GLY A 91 -44.06 60.90 -4.23
CA GLY A 91 -44.58 60.82 -5.58
C GLY A 91 -43.51 60.76 -6.65
N LEU A 92 -43.97 60.89 -7.89
CA LEU A 92 -43.11 60.80 -9.07
C LEU A 92 -42.58 62.19 -9.45
N TYR A 93 -41.28 62.25 -9.68
CA TYR A 93 -40.54 63.39 -10.19
C TYR A 93 -39.85 63.00 -11.48
N GLU A 94 -39.63 63.97 -12.35
CA GLU A 94 -39.01 63.74 -13.66
C GLU A 94 -37.82 64.67 -13.81
N CYS A 95 -36.69 64.10 -14.23
CA CYS A 95 -35.53 64.87 -14.64
C CYS A 95 -35.38 64.81 -16.16
N GLU A 96 -35.30 65.98 -16.78
CA GLU A 96 -35.11 66.13 -18.22
C GLU A 96 -33.72 66.72 -18.49
N VAL A 97 -32.90 65.99 -19.26
CA VAL A 97 -31.61 66.45 -19.76
C VAL A 97 -31.76 66.77 -21.24
N ARG A 98 -31.57 68.05 -21.59
CA ARG A 98 -31.57 68.53 -22.98
C ARG A 98 -30.14 68.85 -23.42
N SER A 99 -29.70 68.24 -24.52
CA SER A 99 -28.43 68.56 -25.18
C SER A 99 -28.63 68.64 -26.69
N LEU A 100 -28.35 69.80 -27.30
CA LEU A 100 -28.49 70.14 -28.72
C LEU A 100 -29.77 69.61 -29.41
N ASN A 101 -29.82 68.32 -29.76
CA ASN A 101 -30.93 67.64 -30.45
C ASN A 101 -31.46 66.36 -29.75
N ARG A 102 -31.05 66.09 -28.51
CA ARG A 102 -31.47 64.91 -27.75
C ARG A 102 -32.03 65.38 -26.40
N SER A 103 -33.30 65.05 -26.15
CA SER A 103 -33.87 65.10 -24.80
C SER A 103 -33.94 63.68 -24.26
N LYS A 104 -33.46 63.50 -23.04
CA LYS A 104 -33.61 62.26 -22.28
C LYS A 104 -34.28 62.60 -20.97
N GLN A 105 -35.34 61.87 -20.66
CA GLN A 105 -36.06 62.01 -19.40
C GLN A 105 -36.01 60.72 -18.60
N LYS A 106 -35.96 60.85 -17.28
CA LYS A 106 -36.14 59.73 -16.37
C LYS A 106 -37.08 60.09 -15.24
N ILE A 107 -37.94 59.13 -14.92
CA ILE A 107 -38.88 59.21 -13.82
C ILE A 107 -38.21 58.62 -12.57
N ILE A 108 -38.41 59.32 -11.46
CA ILE A 108 -37.91 58.99 -10.15
C ILE A 108 -39.09 58.96 -9.19
N ASN A 109 -39.14 57.95 -8.34
CA ASN A 109 -40.14 57.83 -7.30
C ASN A 109 -39.52 58.19 -5.95
N LEU A 110 -39.95 59.31 -5.37
CA LEU A 110 -39.58 59.70 -4.01
C LEU A 110 -40.64 59.17 -3.05
N LYS A 111 -40.21 58.42 -2.03
CA LYS A 111 -41.06 58.01 -0.93
C LYS A 111 -40.53 58.57 0.38
N VAL A 112 -41.35 59.37 1.06
CA VAL A 112 -41.01 59.99 2.35
C VAL A 112 -41.58 59.13 3.48
N PHE A 113 -40.71 58.61 4.32
CA PHE A 113 -41.06 57.69 5.40
C PHE A 113 -41.16 58.39 6.75
N LYS A 114 -41.97 57.81 7.63
CA LYS A 114 -41.90 58.07 9.07
C LYS A 114 -41.13 56.92 9.72
N ASN A 115 -40.40 57.22 10.78
CA ASN A 115 -39.82 56.17 11.62
C ASN A 115 -40.89 55.20 12.13
N ASP A 116 -40.51 53.94 12.23
CA ASP A 116 -41.37 52.92 12.82
C ASP A 116 -41.58 53.21 14.31
N ASN A 117 -42.71 52.77 14.86
CA ASN A 117 -43.07 53.07 16.24
C ASN A 117 -42.00 52.59 17.23
N GLY A 118 -41.42 53.54 17.97
CA GLY A 118 -40.39 53.26 18.96
C GLY A 118 -38.98 53.06 18.39
N LEU A 119 -38.79 53.23 17.08
CA LEU A 119 -37.49 53.13 16.41
C LEU A 119 -37.03 54.50 15.89
N CYS A 120 -35.72 54.60 15.68
CA CYS A 120 -35.03 55.77 15.11
C CYS A 120 -34.84 55.67 13.59
N PHE A 121 -35.39 54.62 12.98
CA PHE A 121 -35.32 54.32 11.55
C PHE A 121 -36.67 53.73 11.06
N ASN A 122 -36.79 53.55 9.75
CA ASN A 122 -37.91 52.86 9.12
C ASN A 122 -37.44 51.51 8.56
N GLY A 123 -38.24 50.45 8.72
CA GLY A 123 -37.92 49.08 8.32
C GLY A 123 -37.67 48.89 6.82
N GLU A 124 -38.36 49.66 5.98
CA GLU A 124 -38.21 49.63 4.51
C GLU A 124 -37.02 50.47 4.02
N MET A 125 -36.55 51.43 4.82
CA MET A 125 -35.46 52.35 4.48
C MET A 125 -34.16 51.92 5.17
N LYS A 126 -33.54 50.85 4.65
CA LYS A 126 -32.24 50.35 5.13
C LYS A 126 -31.27 50.11 3.99
N TYR A 127 -29.98 50.11 4.30
CA TYR A 127 -28.90 49.73 3.40
C TYR A 127 -28.30 48.42 3.87
N ASP A 128 -28.38 47.37 3.06
CA ASP A 128 -27.82 46.08 3.43
C ASP A 128 -26.30 46.11 3.22
N GLN A 129 -25.56 45.69 4.26
CA GLN A 129 -24.11 45.56 4.22
C GLN A 129 -23.69 44.21 4.77
N ILE A 130 -22.74 43.56 4.08
CA ILE A 130 -22.27 42.23 4.43
C ILE A 130 -20.79 42.30 4.84
N VAL A 131 -20.50 41.74 6.01
CA VAL A 131 -19.13 41.55 6.52
C VAL A 131 -18.90 40.07 6.87
N LYS A 132 -17.65 39.61 6.80
CA LYS A 132 -17.28 38.24 7.16
C LYS A 132 -16.74 38.17 8.59
N SER A 133 -17.07 37.11 9.33
CA SER A 133 -16.57 36.89 10.70
C SER A 133 -15.05 36.64 10.71
N ALA A 134 -14.38 36.86 11.85
CA ALA A 134 -12.93 36.65 12.05
C ALA A 134 -11.95 37.59 11.32
N ASN A 135 -12.39 38.36 10.32
CA ASN A 135 -11.60 39.45 9.73
C ASN A 135 -12.01 40.81 10.29
N ALA A 136 -11.22 41.84 9.99
CA ALA A 136 -11.65 43.22 10.20
C ALA A 136 -12.76 43.56 9.18
N GLY A 137 -13.86 44.13 9.66
CA GLY A 137 -14.99 44.55 8.83
C GLY A 137 -15.18 46.06 8.90
N LYS A 138 -15.85 46.63 7.91
CA LYS A 138 -16.12 48.07 7.83
C LYS A 138 -17.61 48.31 7.58
N ILE A 139 -18.23 49.18 8.38
CA ILE A 139 -19.59 49.68 8.20
C ILE A 139 -19.49 51.08 7.63
N ILE A 140 -20.05 51.32 6.44
CA ILE A 140 -19.97 52.63 5.77
C ILE A 140 -21.31 53.35 5.88
N CYS A 141 -21.30 54.64 6.21
CA CYS A 141 -22.49 55.48 6.17
C CYS A 141 -22.70 56.05 4.75
N PRO A 142 -23.73 55.62 4.01
CA PRO A 142 -23.91 55.95 2.59
C PRO A 142 -24.54 57.35 2.38
N ASP A 143 -24.52 57.83 1.13
CA ASP A 143 -25.32 58.98 0.66
C ASP A 143 -25.18 60.29 1.46
N LEU A 144 -23.97 60.57 1.97
CA LEU A 144 -23.66 61.80 2.72
C LEU A 144 -22.93 62.86 1.89
N GLU A 145 -22.45 62.54 0.69
CA GLU A 145 -21.57 63.39 -0.13
C GLU A 145 -22.17 64.76 -0.43
N ASN A 146 -23.47 64.80 -0.76
CA ASN A 146 -24.17 66.04 -1.10
C ASN A 146 -24.34 66.99 0.10
N PHE A 147 -24.17 66.52 1.33
CA PHE A 147 -24.40 67.30 2.54
C PHE A 147 -23.10 67.82 3.19
N LYS A 148 -21.96 67.63 2.52
CA LYS A 148 -20.68 68.25 2.88
C LYS A 148 -20.65 69.68 2.32
N ASP A 149 -20.11 70.63 3.08
CA ASP A 149 -19.97 72.04 2.68
C ASP A 149 -18.50 72.48 2.81
N GLU A 150 -18.11 73.59 2.18
CA GLU A 150 -16.74 74.12 2.21
C GLU A 150 -16.26 74.43 3.65
N ASP A 151 -17.17 74.81 4.53
CA ASP A 151 -16.92 75.07 5.95
C ASP A 151 -16.97 73.81 6.83
N ASN A 152 -17.42 72.67 6.29
CA ASN A 152 -17.61 71.41 7.04
C ASN A 152 -17.32 70.20 6.15
N ILE A 153 -16.06 70.08 5.73
CA ILE A 153 -15.58 69.03 4.82
C ILE A 153 -15.72 67.64 5.47
N ASN A 154 -15.54 67.56 6.79
CA ASN A 154 -15.64 66.35 7.60
C ASN A 154 -16.66 66.53 8.74
N PRO A 155 -17.97 66.41 8.46
CA PRO A 155 -18.99 66.53 9.51
C PRO A 155 -18.81 65.45 10.57
N GLU A 156 -19.02 65.82 11.83
CA GLU A 156 -19.08 64.84 12.92
C GLU A 156 -20.30 63.93 12.72
N ILE A 157 -20.06 62.62 12.67
CA ILE A 157 -21.11 61.62 12.49
C ILE A 157 -21.31 60.89 13.81
N HIS A 158 -22.52 60.98 14.34
CA HIS A 158 -22.95 60.22 15.50
C HIS A 158 -23.53 58.88 15.07
N TRP A 159 -23.15 57.82 15.77
CA TRP A 159 -23.57 56.47 15.46
C TRP A 159 -24.42 55.87 16.57
N TYR A 160 -25.37 55.03 16.17
CA TYR A 160 -26.29 54.32 17.04
C TYR A 160 -26.39 52.87 16.58
N LYS A 161 -26.42 51.92 17.53
CA LYS A 161 -26.74 50.51 17.25
C LYS A 161 -28.09 50.20 17.86
N GLU A 162 -29.04 49.71 17.07
CA GLU A 162 -30.43 49.47 17.48
C GLU A 162 -31.04 50.68 18.21
N CYS A 163 -30.79 51.88 17.68
CA CYS A 163 -31.25 53.16 18.23
C CYS A 163 -30.72 53.53 19.63
N LYS A 164 -29.66 52.88 20.08
CA LYS A 164 -28.96 53.20 21.33
C LYS A 164 -27.56 53.72 21.05
N SER A 165 -27.15 54.73 21.82
CA SER A 165 -25.78 55.24 21.84
C SER A 165 -24.89 54.36 22.74
N GLY A 166 -23.57 54.59 22.72
CA GLY A 166 -22.62 53.95 23.65
C GLY A 166 -22.00 52.64 23.15
N PHE A 167 -22.41 52.09 22.01
CA PHE A 167 -21.80 50.87 21.47
C PHE A 167 -20.32 51.04 21.07
N LEU A 168 -19.89 52.29 20.77
CA LEU A 168 -18.50 52.64 20.49
C LEU A 168 -17.57 52.58 21.72
N GLU A 169 -18.09 52.26 22.92
CA GLU A 169 -17.24 51.96 24.08
C GLU A 169 -16.48 50.63 23.93
N ASP A 170 -16.93 49.76 23.01
CA ASP A 170 -16.19 48.56 22.65
C ASP A 170 -14.89 48.93 21.91
N LYS A 171 -13.75 48.58 22.51
CA LYS A 171 -12.41 48.84 21.97
C LYS A 171 -12.14 48.19 20.60
N ARG A 172 -12.95 47.22 20.19
CA ARG A 172 -12.87 46.61 18.85
C ARG A 172 -13.39 47.54 17.75
N LEU A 173 -14.17 48.56 18.10
CA LEU A 173 -14.80 49.49 17.17
C LEU A 173 -14.01 50.79 17.11
N VAL A 174 -13.60 51.18 15.91
CA VAL A 174 -12.80 52.37 15.67
C VAL A 174 -13.48 53.22 14.59
N LEU A 175 -13.59 54.52 14.83
CA LEU A 175 -14.06 55.46 13.81
C LEU A 175 -12.98 55.63 12.74
N ALA A 176 -13.32 55.35 11.49
CA ALA A 176 -12.44 55.60 10.35
C ALA A 176 -12.57 57.08 9.95
N GLU A 177 -11.67 57.91 10.49
CA GLU A 177 -11.63 59.35 10.23
C GLU A 177 -11.53 59.62 8.71
N GLY A 178 -12.39 60.51 8.20
CA GLY A 178 -12.44 60.88 6.79
C GLY A 178 -13.21 59.93 5.87
N GLU A 179 -13.57 58.72 6.32
CA GLU A 179 -14.21 57.70 5.49
C GLU A 179 -15.70 57.46 5.82
N ASN A 180 -16.29 58.27 6.70
CA ASN A 180 -17.69 58.15 7.16
C ASN A 180 -18.05 56.72 7.59
N ALA A 181 -17.13 56.02 8.25
CA ALA A 181 -17.24 54.58 8.49
C ALA A 181 -16.77 54.18 9.90
N ILE A 182 -17.22 53.00 10.33
CA ILE A 182 -16.72 52.32 11.53
C ILE A 182 -15.95 51.07 11.09
N LEU A 183 -14.73 50.92 11.60
CA LEU A 183 -13.94 49.71 11.48
C LEU A 183 -14.20 48.82 12.70
N ILE A 184 -14.48 47.54 12.47
CA ILE A 184 -14.61 46.49 13.47
C ILE A 184 -13.38 45.59 13.34
N LEU A 185 -12.46 45.62 14.31
CA LEU A 185 -11.18 44.89 14.20
C LEU A 185 -11.33 43.37 14.23
N ASN A 186 -12.32 42.85 14.96
CA ASN A 186 -12.61 41.42 15.05
C ASN A 186 -14.12 41.22 15.01
N VAL A 187 -14.66 40.93 13.83
CA VAL A 187 -16.09 40.78 13.59
C VAL A 187 -16.60 39.45 14.14
N THR A 188 -17.68 39.52 14.93
CA THR A 188 -18.39 38.38 15.51
C THR A 188 -19.85 38.37 15.06
N ILE A 189 -20.52 37.22 15.20
CA ILE A 189 -21.95 37.08 14.86
C ILE A 189 -22.83 38.04 15.70
N GLN A 190 -22.38 38.44 16.90
CA GLN A 190 -23.07 39.41 17.76
C GLN A 190 -23.03 40.85 17.23
N ASP A 191 -22.14 41.12 16.27
CA ASP A 191 -22.05 42.44 15.64
C ASP A 191 -23.18 42.65 14.61
N LYS A 192 -23.93 41.59 14.24
CA LYS A 192 -25.17 41.70 13.43
C LYS A 192 -26.17 42.68 14.04
N GLY A 193 -26.81 43.50 13.20
CA GLY A 193 -27.86 44.42 13.63
C GLY A 193 -27.99 45.67 12.77
N ASN A 194 -28.87 46.58 13.21
CA ASN A 194 -29.12 47.86 12.55
C ASN A 194 -28.20 48.95 13.13
N TYR A 195 -27.43 49.59 12.27
CA TYR A 195 -26.54 50.70 12.60
C TYR A 195 -27.07 51.97 11.96
N THR A 196 -27.38 52.99 12.75
CA THR A 196 -27.83 54.29 12.26
C THR A 196 -26.73 55.31 12.45
N CYS A 197 -26.27 55.93 11.36
CA CYS A 197 -25.43 57.11 11.40
C CYS A 197 -26.28 58.37 11.27
N ARG A 198 -25.91 59.44 11.98
CA ARG A 198 -26.58 60.74 11.95
C ARG A 198 -25.53 61.85 11.87
N MET A 199 -25.71 62.75 10.91
CA MET A 199 -24.93 63.99 10.81
C MET A 199 -25.85 65.22 10.83
N VAL A 200 -25.26 66.37 11.12
CA VAL A 200 -25.96 67.66 11.10
C VAL A 200 -25.58 68.43 9.84
N TYR A 201 -26.58 68.75 9.03
CA TYR A 201 -26.46 69.59 7.85
C TYR A 201 -26.98 71.00 8.16
N THR A 202 -26.12 72.01 8.00
CA THR A 202 -26.52 73.42 8.18
C THR A 202 -26.84 74.05 6.84
N TYR A 203 -28.08 74.52 6.67
CA TYR A 203 -28.52 75.20 5.46
C TYR A 203 -29.19 76.53 5.80
N MET A 204 -28.65 77.63 5.27
CA MET A 204 -29.13 78.99 5.52
C MET A 204 -29.29 79.32 7.02
N GLY A 205 -28.34 78.89 7.84
CA GLY A 205 -28.33 79.10 9.29
C GLY A 205 -29.28 78.21 10.09
N LYS A 206 -30.02 77.28 9.45
CA LYS A 206 -30.83 76.25 10.12
C LYS A 206 -30.12 74.90 10.09
N GLN A 207 -30.15 74.18 11.20
CA GLN A 207 -29.59 72.85 11.32
C GLN A 207 -30.65 71.77 11.07
N TYR A 208 -30.29 70.76 10.30
CA TYR A 208 -31.11 69.62 9.95
C TYR A 208 -30.36 68.32 10.22
N ASN A 209 -31.06 67.29 10.69
CA ASN A 209 -30.47 65.96 10.84
C ASN A 209 -30.59 65.20 9.53
N VAL A 210 -29.52 64.51 9.17
CA VAL A 210 -29.49 63.53 8.07
C VAL A 210 -29.10 62.20 8.67
N SER A 211 -29.95 61.19 8.55
CA SER A 211 -29.67 59.86 9.08
C SER A 211 -29.78 58.76 8.02
N ARG A 212 -28.93 57.74 8.16
CA ARG A 212 -28.93 56.54 7.31
C ARG A 212 -28.80 55.32 8.19
N THR A 213 -29.56 54.28 7.86
CA THR A 213 -29.56 53.04 8.64
C THR A 213 -29.09 51.88 7.79
N MET A 214 -28.06 51.20 8.26
CA MET A 214 -27.47 50.03 7.63
C MET A 214 -27.90 48.79 8.39
N ASN A 215 -28.38 47.79 7.67
CA ASN A 215 -28.61 46.46 8.20
C ASN A 215 -27.34 45.63 7.96
N LEU A 216 -26.58 45.38 9.03
CA LEU A 216 -25.34 44.63 8.95
C LEU A 216 -25.61 43.13 9.09
N GLU A 217 -25.33 42.39 8.03
CA GLU A 217 -25.29 40.93 8.04
C GLU A 217 -23.85 40.44 8.23
N VAL A 218 -23.66 39.51 9.16
CA VAL A 218 -22.37 38.86 9.42
C VAL A 218 -22.43 37.45 8.85
N LYS A 219 -21.65 37.18 7.80
CA LYS A 219 -21.47 35.83 7.25
C LYS A 219 -20.28 35.16 7.91
N GLU A 220 -20.36 33.86 8.16
CA GLU A 220 -19.20 33.13 8.65
C GLU A 220 -18.10 33.12 7.58
N SER A 221 -16.89 33.53 7.96
CA SER A 221 -15.74 33.30 7.09
C SER A 221 -15.55 31.79 6.94
N PRO A 222 -15.37 31.26 5.72
CA PRO A 222 -14.85 29.92 5.57
C PRO A 222 -13.54 29.83 6.34
N LEU A 223 -13.37 28.77 7.12
CA LEU A 223 -12.08 28.48 7.75
C LEU A 223 -11.04 28.54 6.64
N LYS A 224 -10.04 29.42 6.75
CA LYS A 224 -8.86 29.41 5.88
C LYS A 224 -8.08 28.12 6.20
N MET A 225 -8.57 26.98 5.73
CA MET A 225 -7.83 25.74 5.71
C MET A 225 -6.81 25.85 4.58
N ARG A 226 -5.53 25.74 4.96
CA ARG A 226 -4.43 25.65 4.00
C ARG A 226 -4.69 24.42 3.12
N PRO A 227 -4.56 24.52 1.79
CA PRO A 227 -4.73 23.36 0.93
C PRO A 227 -3.66 22.30 1.21
N GLU A 228 -4.06 21.04 1.18
CA GLU A 228 -3.17 19.90 1.41
C GLU A 228 -3.38 18.81 0.35
N PHE A 229 -2.30 18.10 0.01
CA PHE A 229 -2.39 16.92 -0.84
C PHE A 229 -3.11 15.80 -0.08
N ILE A 230 -4.25 15.36 -0.58
CA ILE A 230 -4.89 14.10 -0.17
C ILE A 230 -4.10 12.94 -0.78
N TYR A 231 -3.71 13.09 -2.06
CA TYR A 231 -2.90 12.15 -2.82
C TYR A 231 -2.29 12.89 -4.02
N PRO A 232 -1.06 12.59 -4.48
CA PRO A 232 -0.10 11.67 -3.89
C PRO A 232 0.62 12.27 -2.67
N ASN A 233 1.30 11.45 -1.88
CA ASN A 233 2.20 11.89 -0.81
C ASN A 233 3.61 11.32 -1.05
N ASN A 234 4.24 11.73 -2.15
CA ASN A 234 5.53 11.21 -2.60
C ASN A 234 5.56 9.68 -2.71
N ASN A 235 4.60 9.13 -3.45
CA ASN A 235 4.33 7.70 -3.52
C ASN A 235 5.07 7.01 -4.68
N THR A 236 5.23 5.71 -4.54
CA THR A 236 5.72 4.84 -5.61
C THR A 236 4.63 3.80 -5.93
N ILE A 237 4.37 3.55 -7.21
CA ILE A 237 3.39 2.55 -7.66
C ILE A 237 4.06 1.51 -8.55
N GLU A 238 3.70 0.25 -8.37
CA GLU A 238 4.20 -0.87 -9.18
C GLU A 238 3.35 -1.02 -10.44
N VAL A 239 3.99 -1.01 -11.61
CA VAL A 239 3.30 -0.96 -12.91
C VAL A 239 4.01 -1.85 -13.93
N GLU A 240 3.24 -2.66 -14.66
CA GLU A 240 3.75 -3.56 -15.71
C GLU A 240 4.06 -2.81 -17.01
N LEU A 241 5.11 -3.25 -17.71
CA LEU A 241 5.49 -2.71 -19.01
C LEU A 241 4.36 -2.98 -20.02
N GLY A 242 3.96 -1.97 -20.77
CA GLY A 242 2.87 -2.06 -21.75
C GLY A 242 1.47 -1.96 -21.14
N SER A 243 1.34 -1.85 -19.83
CA SER A 243 0.04 -1.68 -19.17
C SER A 243 -0.50 -0.26 -19.30
N HIS A 244 -1.81 -0.13 -19.12
CA HIS A 244 -2.53 1.14 -18.98
C HIS A 244 -2.53 1.58 -17.52
N VAL A 245 -2.16 2.84 -17.24
CA VAL A 245 -2.13 3.39 -15.88
C VAL A 245 -2.81 4.75 -15.80
N VAL A 246 -3.58 4.96 -14.75
CA VAL A 246 -4.18 6.27 -14.42
C VAL A 246 -3.69 6.69 -13.04
N MET A 247 -3.00 7.82 -13.01
CA MET A 247 -2.53 8.48 -11.80
C MET A 247 -3.50 9.61 -11.45
N GLU A 248 -3.87 9.71 -10.18
CA GLU A 248 -4.74 10.78 -9.69
C GLU A 248 -3.92 11.74 -8.82
N CYS A 249 -4.32 13.01 -8.80
CA CYS A 249 -3.83 14.00 -7.86
C CYS A 249 -5.03 14.74 -7.28
N ASN A 250 -5.17 14.70 -5.95
CA ASN A 250 -6.29 15.21 -5.19
C ASN A 250 -5.79 16.17 -4.11
N VAL A 251 -6.36 17.37 -4.10
CA VAL A 251 -6.03 18.45 -3.16
C VAL A 251 -7.29 18.87 -2.43
N SER A 252 -7.22 18.92 -1.09
CA SER A 252 -8.28 19.53 -0.28
C SER A 252 -8.08 21.04 -0.27
N SER A 253 -9.15 21.81 -0.47
CA SER A 253 -9.08 23.27 -0.46
C SER A 253 -10.35 23.88 0.15
N GLY A 254 -10.20 24.88 1.01
CA GLY A 254 -11.30 25.75 1.45
C GLY A 254 -11.61 26.87 0.43
N VAL A 255 -10.87 26.92 -0.67
CA VAL A 255 -10.99 27.91 -1.74
C VAL A 255 -11.38 27.21 -3.04
N TYR A 256 -12.50 27.63 -3.62
CA TYR A 256 -12.96 27.16 -4.93
C TYR A 256 -12.02 27.60 -6.05
N GLY A 257 -11.81 26.74 -7.05
CA GLY A 257 -11.01 27.05 -8.24
C GLY A 257 -9.50 26.85 -8.11
N LEU A 258 -9.03 26.24 -7.01
CA LEU A 258 -7.65 25.75 -6.92
C LEU A 258 -7.54 24.46 -7.73
N LEU A 259 -6.83 24.49 -8.84
CA LEU A 259 -6.68 23.35 -9.76
C LEU A 259 -5.25 22.81 -9.73
N PRO A 260 -5.04 21.54 -9.31
CA PRO A 260 -3.74 20.90 -9.42
C PRO A 260 -3.45 20.51 -10.87
N TYR A 261 -2.18 20.56 -11.28
CA TYR A 261 -1.70 20.22 -12.63
C TYR A 261 -0.47 19.30 -12.58
N TRP A 262 -0.21 18.57 -13.65
CA TRP A 262 0.94 17.65 -13.73
C TRP A 262 2.13 18.27 -14.47
N GLN A 263 3.33 17.83 -14.09
CA GLN A 263 4.59 18.16 -14.73
C GLN A 263 5.47 16.91 -14.75
N VAL A 264 6.15 16.64 -15.86
CA VAL A 264 7.03 15.48 -16.01
C VAL A 264 8.41 15.97 -16.42
N ASN A 265 9.42 15.70 -15.58
CA ASN A 265 10.80 16.10 -15.88
C ASN A 265 10.98 17.60 -16.18
N ASP A 266 10.33 18.45 -15.39
CA ASP A 266 10.35 19.92 -15.55
C ASP A 266 9.74 20.46 -16.85
N GLU A 267 9.00 19.62 -17.58
CA GLU A 267 8.23 19.99 -18.77
C GLU A 267 6.73 19.77 -18.56
N ASP A 268 5.93 20.61 -19.21
CA ASP A 268 4.48 20.46 -19.26
C ASP A 268 4.08 19.14 -19.93
N VAL A 269 2.99 18.54 -19.45
CA VAL A 269 2.47 17.25 -19.95
C VAL A 269 2.29 17.23 -21.47
N ASP A 270 1.70 18.30 -22.01
CA ASP A 270 1.41 18.42 -23.45
C ASP A 270 2.69 18.48 -24.30
N SER A 271 3.78 19.01 -23.74
CA SER A 271 5.11 19.01 -24.38
C SER A 271 5.76 17.64 -24.32
N PHE A 272 5.57 16.92 -23.21
CA PHE A 272 6.19 15.63 -22.97
C PHE A 272 5.58 14.49 -23.82
N ASP A 273 4.25 14.42 -23.93
CA ASP A 273 3.56 13.53 -24.87
C ASP A 273 2.11 13.99 -25.11
N SER A 274 1.79 14.35 -26.34
CA SER A 274 0.47 14.86 -26.74
C SER A 274 -0.67 13.84 -26.62
N THR A 275 -0.37 12.57 -26.33
CA THR A 275 -1.40 11.54 -26.09
C THR A 275 -1.98 11.58 -24.68
N TYR A 276 -1.31 12.29 -23.76
CA TYR A 276 -1.83 12.52 -22.42
C TYR A 276 -3.03 13.47 -22.45
N ARG A 277 -4.03 13.20 -21.60
CA ARG A 277 -5.13 14.13 -21.35
C ARG A 277 -5.31 14.30 -19.86
N GLU A 278 -5.14 15.53 -19.39
CA GLU A 278 -5.53 15.92 -18.04
C GLU A 278 -7.05 16.10 -17.96
N GLN A 279 -7.64 15.47 -16.94
CA GLN A 279 -9.07 15.62 -16.65
C GLN A 279 -9.24 16.21 -15.26
N PHE A 280 -9.73 17.44 -15.22
CA PHE A 280 -9.99 18.17 -13.99
C PHE A 280 -11.40 17.87 -13.48
N TYR A 281 -11.51 17.76 -12.17
CA TYR A 281 -12.80 17.73 -11.47
C TYR A 281 -12.69 18.49 -10.16
N GLU A 282 -13.81 19.04 -9.74
CA GLU A 282 -13.95 19.71 -8.45
C GLU A 282 -15.25 19.20 -7.82
N GLU A 283 -15.15 18.65 -6.62
CA GLU A 283 -16.27 18.07 -5.88
C GLU A 283 -16.46 18.84 -4.57
N GLY A 284 -17.68 19.34 -4.34
CA GLY A 284 -18.03 20.09 -3.14
C GLY A 284 -18.38 19.16 -1.97
N MET A 285 -17.66 19.26 -0.85
CA MET A 285 -18.00 18.62 0.41
C MET A 285 -18.86 19.53 1.31
N PRO A 286 -19.62 18.97 2.26
CA PRO A 286 -20.33 19.76 3.26
C PRO A 286 -19.35 20.59 4.10
N HIS A 287 -19.79 21.77 4.55
CA HIS A 287 -18.99 22.78 5.28
C HIS A 287 -18.03 23.63 4.42
N GLY A 288 -18.17 23.62 3.09
CA GLY A 288 -17.45 24.55 2.20
C GLY A 288 -16.00 24.14 1.90
N ILE A 289 -15.66 22.86 2.11
CA ILE A 289 -14.41 22.28 1.64
C ILE A 289 -14.65 21.70 0.25
N ALA A 290 -13.81 22.05 -0.72
CA ALA A 290 -13.80 21.44 -2.04
C ALA A 290 -12.62 20.46 -2.15
N VAL A 291 -12.83 19.37 -2.87
CA VAL A 291 -11.73 18.51 -3.33
C VAL A 291 -11.57 18.73 -4.82
N SER A 292 -10.42 19.27 -5.20
CA SER A 292 -10.04 19.45 -6.60
C SER A 292 -9.06 18.35 -6.97
N GLY A 293 -9.24 17.76 -8.14
CA GLY A 293 -8.32 16.75 -8.64
C GLY A 293 -8.11 16.74 -10.14
N THR A 294 -6.99 16.16 -10.54
CA THR A 294 -6.62 15.93 -11.94
C THR A 294 -6.17 14.48 -12.15
N LYS A 295 -6.54 13.90 -13.29
CA LYS A 295 -6.13 12.54 -13.69
C LYS A 295 -5.11 12.59 -14.82
N PHE A 296 -4.02 11.85 -14.67
CA PHE A 296 -2.96 11.66 -15.66
C PHE A 296 -2.97 10.23 -16.18
N ASN A 297 -3.09 10.04 -17.49
CA ASN A 297 -3.41 8.76 -18.08
C ASN A 297 -2.32 8.26 -19.05
N ILE A 298 -1.57 7.23 -18.67
CA ILE A 298 -0.59 6.52 -19.49
C ILE A 298 -1.27 5.37 -20.22
N SER A 299 -1.42 5.52 -21.55
CA SER A 299 -2.01 4.50 -22.44
C SER A 299 -1.22 3.20 -22.42
N GLU A 300 0.10 3.29 -22.56
CA GLU A 300 1.02 2.16 -22.62
C GLU A 300 2.34 2.56 -21.95
N VAL A 301 2.66 1.92 -20.82
CA VAL A 301 3.86 2.22 -20.04
C VAL A 301 5.12 1.72 -20.75
N LYS A 302 6.06 2.63 -21.01
CA LYS A 302 7.33 2.39 -21.69
C LYS A 302 8.49 2.36 -20.70
N LEU A 303 9.63 1.80 -21.12
CA LEU A 303 10.86 1.76 -20.31
C LEU A 303 11.32 3.15 -19.84
N LYS A 304 11.11 4.19 -20.67
CA LYS A 304 11.44 5.58 -20.31
C LYS A 304 10.64 6.08 -19.11
N ASP A 305 9.41 5.60 -18.92
CA ASP A 305 8.48 6.15 -17.92
C ASP A 305 8.89 5.77 -16.48
N TYR A 306 9.62 4.67 -16.30
CA TYR A 306 10.20 4.29 -15.00
C TYR A 306 11.36 5.18 -14.55
N ALA A 307 11.98 5.93 -15.48
CA ALA A 307 13.07 6.84 -15.16
C ALA A 307 12.58 8.18 -14.61
N TYR A 308 11.33 8.54 -14.90
CA TYR A 308 10.78 9.85 -14.57
C TYR A 308 9.98 9.83 -13.27
N LYS A 309 9.88 11.01 -12.66
CA LYS A 309 8.92 11.31 -11.61
C LYS A 309 7.82 12.17 -12.22
N PHE A 310 6.57 11.79 -11.93
CA PHE A 310 5.39 12.52 -12.33
C PHE A 310 5.02 13.42 -11.17
N PHE A 311 5.24 14.72 -11.33
CA PHE A 311 4.99 15.70 -10.28
C PHE A 311 3.59 16.29 -10.46
N CYS A 312 2.85 16.37 -9.37
CA CYS A 312 1.63 17.14 -9.28
C CYS A 312 1.90 18.42 -8.49
N HIS A 313 1.45 19.54 -9.04
CA HIS A 313 1.68 20.87 -8.54
C HIS A 313 0.35 21.58 -8.27
N PHE A 314 0.33 22.45 -7.26
CA PHE A 314 -0.70 23.48 -7.14
C PHE A 314 -0.09 24.76 -6.56
N ILE A 315 -0.71 25.90 -6.89
CA ILE A 315 -0.26 27.20 -6.42
C ILE A 315 -1.27 27.73 -5.40
N TYR A 316 -0.79 28.11 -4.22
CA TYR A 316 -1.58 28.74 -3.18
C TYR A 316 -0.80 29.88 -2.52
N ASP A 317 -1.39 31.06 -2.45
CA ASP A 317 -0.77 32.26 -1.85
C ASP A 317 0.62 32.59 -2.44
N SER A 318 0.74 32.51 -3.76
CA SER A 318 2.01 32.70 -4.50
C SER A 318 3.12 31.70 -4.13
N GLN A 319 2.80 30.65 -3.38
CA GLN A 319 3.69 29.54 -3.08
C GLN A 319 3.26 28.31 -3.89
N GLU A 320 4.25 27.62 -4.43
CA GLU A 320 4.05 26.38 -5.15
C GLU A 320 4.24 25.18 -4.22
N PHE A 321 3.33 24.22 -4.34
CA PHE A 321 3.34 22.97 -3.58
C PHE A 321 3.44 21.81 -4.55
N THR A 322 4.28 20.82 -4.23
CA THR A 322 4.58 19.73 -5.13
C THR A 322 4.56 18.39 -4.41
N SER A 323 4.00 17.37 -5.07
CA SER A 323 4.06 15.97 -4.65
C SER A 323 4.23 15.09 -5.87
N TYR A 324 4.91 13.95 -5.76
CA TYR A 324 5.20 13.11 -6.93
C TYR A 324 4.69 11.67 -6.83
N ILE A 325 4.57 11.05 -8.01
CA ILE A 325 4.42 9.61 -8.20
C ILE A 325 5.61 9.09 -9.01
N LYS A 326 6.21 7.99 -8.56
CA LYS A 326 7.25 7.27 -9.28
C LYS A 326 6.76 5.87 -9.66
N LEU A 327 7.04 5.45 -10.88
CA LEU A 327 6.72 4.10 -11.35
C LEU A 327 7.89 3.14 -11.03
N GLU A 328 7.57 1.96 -10.51
CA GLU A 328 8.55 0.88 -10.30
C GLU A 328 8.08 -0.42 -10.94
N HIS A 329 9.05 -1.28 -11.28
CA HIS A 329 8.75 -2.60 -11.80
C HIS A 329 8.11 -3.47 -10.71
N PRO A 330 7.11 -4.29 -11.05
CA PRO A 330 6.53 -5.23 -10.11
C PRO A 330 7.60 -6.22 -9.65
N VAL A 331 7.72 -6.38 -8.34
CA VAL A 331 8.73 -7.26 -7.76
C VAL A 331 8.34 -8.70 -8.06
N GLN A 332 9.13 -9.39 -8.90
CA GLN A 332 8.90 -10.81 -9.17
C GLN A 332 8.99 -11.60 -7.87
N ASN A 333 8.00 -12.47 -7.62
CA ASN A 333 7.90 -13.27 -6.40
C ASN A 333 8.92 -14.43 -6.40
N ILE A 334 10.20 -14.10 -6.18
CA ILE A 334 11.34 -15.03 -6.11
C ILE A 334 11.16 -16.03 -4.94
N ARG A 335 10.31 -15.70 -3.96
CA ARG A 335 10.03 -16.54 -2.79
C ARG A 335 9.41 -17.89 -3.17
N GLY A 336 8.57 -17.93 -4.20
CA GLY A 336 7.97 -19.18 -4.70
C GLY A 336 9.02 -20.14 -5.28
N TYR A 337 9.95 -19.61 -6.07
CA TYR A 337 11.02 -20.39 -6.69
C TYR A 337 12.04 -20.91 -5.66
N LEU A 338 12.37 -20.12 -4.63
CA LEU A 338 13.27 -20.54 -3.56
C LEU A 338 12.67 -21.69 -2.73
N ILE A 339 11.38 -21.61 -2.40
CA ILE A 339 10.67 -22.67 -1.67
C ILE A 339 10.55 -23.93 -2.53
N GLY A 340 10.16 -23.79 -3.80
CA GLY A 340 10.05 -24.92 -4.74
C GLY A 340 11.39 -25.60 -5.01
N GLY A 341 12.45 -24.83 -5.21
CA GLY A 341 13.81 -25.34 -5.40
C GLY A 341 14.33 -26.11 -4.19
N GLY A 342 14.10 -25.57 -2.97
CA GLY A 342 14.49 -26.24 -1.73
C GLY A 342 13.81 -27.60 -1.53
N ILE A 343 12.49 -27.68 -1.79
CA ILE A 343 11.72 -28.93 -1.66
C ILE A 343 12.19 -29.97 -2.69
N SER A 344 12.44 -29.55 -3.94
CA SER A 344 12.94 -30.44 -4.99
C SER A 344 14.29 -31.07 -4.63
N LEU A 345 15.21 -30.28 -4.06
CA LEU A 345 16.53 -30.76 -3.66
C LEU A 345 16.45 -31.80 -2.52
N ILE A 346 15.58 -31.56 -1.53
CA ILE A 346 15.36 -32.49 -0.42
C ILE A 346 14.77 -33.80 -0.93
N PHE A 347 13.80 -33.74 -1.86
CA PHE A 347 13.21 -34.93 -2.48
C PHE A 347 14.24 -35.74 -3.26
N LEU A 348 15.13 -35.08 -4.01
CA LEU A 348 16.23 -35.73 -4.73
C LEU A 348 17.18 -36.46 -3.78
N LEU A 349 17.59 -35.81 -2.68
CA LEU A 349 18.45 -36.43 -1.66
C LEU A 349 17.77 -37.65 -1.03
N PHE A 350 16.47 -37.57 -0.75
CA PHE A 350 15.71 -38.69 -0.21
C PHE A 350 15.63 -39.87 -1.18
N LEU A 351 15.40 -39.61 -2.48
CA LEU A 351 15.45 -40.62 -3.53
C LEU A 351 16.82 -41.29 -3.63
N ILE A 352 17.91 -40.52 -3.60
CA ILE A 352 19.28 -41.06 -3.61
C ILE A 352 19.51 -41.98 -2.40
N LEU A 353 19.06 -41.57 -1.20
CA LEU A 353 19.17 -42.39 0.00
C LEU A 353 18.35 -43.69 -0.11
N ILE A 354 17.15 -43.64 -0.69
CA ILE A 354 16.34 -44.84 -0.94
C ILE A 354 17.05 -45.79 -1.91
N VAL A 355 17.50 -45.28 -3.06
CA VAL A 355 18.23 -46.06 -4.06
C VAL A 355 19.48 -46.69 -3.43
N TYR A 356 20.26 -45.92 -2.68
CA TYR A 356 21.42 -46.45 -1.95
C TYR A 356 21.03 -47.57 -0.97
N LYS A 357 19.93 -47.42 -0.22
CA LYS A 357 19.48 -48.46 0.73
C LYS A 357 19.04 -49.75 0.02
N ILE A 358 18.33 -49.64 -1.10
CA ILE A 358 17.87 -50.79 -1.89
C ILE A 358 19.06 -51.54 -2.50
N PHE A 359 19.98 -50.81 -3.12
CA PHE A 359 21.10 -51.39 -3.88
C PHE A 359 22.41 -51.49 -3.09
N LYS A 360 22.40 -51.23 -1.77
CA LYS A 360 23.62 -51.23 -0.94
C LYS A 360 24.51 -52.45 -1.15
N ILE A 361 23.91 -53.65 -1.17
CA ILE A 361 24.65 -54.91 -1.33
C ILE A 361 25.24 -54.98 -2.74
N ASP A 362 24.47 -54.66 -3.76
CA ASP A 362 24.92 -54.67 -5.16
C ASP A 362 26.01 -53.64 -5.44
N ILE A 363 25.88 -52.42 -4.91
CA ILE A 363 26.89 -51.35 -5.02
C ILE A 363 28.21 -51.79 -4.38
N VAL A 364 28.17 -52.37 -3.17
CA VAL A 364 29.38 -52.83 -2.47
C VAL A 364 30.01 -54.02 -3.18
N LEU A 365 29.22 -54.98 -3.67
CA LEU A 365 29.73 -56.11 -4.43
C LEU A 365 30.34 -55.67 -5.76
N TRP A 366 29.70 -54.73 -6.47
CA TRP A 366 30.22 -54.14 -7.70
C TRP A 366 31.50 -53.33 -7.45
N TYR A 367 31.55 -52.52 -6.40
CA TYR A 367 32.78 -51.80 -6.04
C TYR A 367 33.94 -52.75 -5.74
N ARG A 368 33.67 -53.85 -5.01
CA ARG A 368 34.69 -54.88 -4.72
C ARG A 368 35.16 -55.60 -5.98
N SER A 369 34.28 -55.88 -6.94
CA SER A 369 34.69 -56.53 -8.20
C SER A 369 35.42 -55.58 -9.15
N SER A 370 34.95 -54.33 -9.25
CA SER A 370 35.37 -53.39 -10.29
C SER A 370 36.51 -52.47 -9.88
N CYS A 371 36.57 -52.02 -8.62
CA CYS A 371 37.54 -51.01 -8.18
C CYS A 371 38.69 -51.58 -7.32
N HIS A 372 38.47 -52.67 -6.59
CA HIS A 372 39.49 -53.28 -5.73
C HIS A 372 40.74 -53.84 -6.47
N PRO A 373 40.65 -54.31 -7.74
CA PRO A 373 41.84 -54.69 -8.51
C PRO A 373 42.78 -53.51 -8.84
N LEU A 374 42.24 -52.29 -8.95
CA LEU A 374 42.97 -51.09 -9.38
C LEU A 374 43.75 -50.40 -8.26
N LEU A 375 43.34 -50.57 -6.99
CA LEU A 375 43.86 -49.79 -5.85
C LEU A 375 44.64 -50.60 -4.80
N GLY A 376 44.58 -51.94 -4.81
CA GLY A 376 45.16 -52.74 -3.73
C GLY A 376 46.57 -53.29 -4.02
N LYS A 377 47.61 -52.78 -3.35
CA LYS A 377 48.92 -53.46 -3.23
C LYS A 377 48.74 -54.89 -2.68
N LYS A 378 49.52 -55.84 -3.20
CA LYS A 378 49.54 -57.25 -2.73
C LYS A 378 50.18 -57.29 -1.35
N VAL A 379 49.37 -57.45 -0.30
CA VAL A 379 49.83 -58.07 0.95
C VAL A 379 49.22 -59.46 0.94
N SER A 380 50.07 -60.48 0.77
CA SER A 380 49.66 -61.86 0.99
C SER A 380 49.51 -62.03 2.49
N ASP A 381 48.29 -62.22 2.97
CA ASP A 381 47.97 -62.38 4.39
C ASP A 381 48.37 -63.78 4.93
N GLY A 382 49.09 -64.60 4.15
CA GLY A 382 49.53 -65.94 4.52
C GLY A 382 48.39 -66.96 4.64
N LYS A 383 47.13 -66.55 4.43
CA LYS A 383 45.94 -67.39 4.58
C LYS A 383 45.63 -68.13 3.28
N ILE A 384 45.43 -69.44 3.40
CA ILE A 384 45.26 -70.38 2.29
C ILE A 384 43.78 -70.45 1.87
N TYR A 385 42.87 -70.39 2.84
CA TYR A 385 41.43 -70.56 2.62
C TYR A 385 40.67 -69.25 2.80
N ASP A 386 39.67 -69.03 1.95
CA ASP A 386 38.75 -67.90 2.07
C ASP A 386 37.72 -68.12 3.17
N ALA A 387 37.30 -69.37 3.39
CA ALA A 387 36.45 -69.74 4.51
C ALA A 387 36.67 -71.20 4.97
N TYR A 388 36.60 -71.40 6.29
CA TYR A 388 36.43 -72.72 6.91
C TYR A 388 34.95 -73.01 7.11
N VAL A 389 34.45 -74.21 6.76
CA VAL A 389 33.02 -74.56 6.81
C VAL A 389 32.76 -75.60 7.91
N LEU A 390 31.89 -75.23 8.85
CA LEU A 390 31.34 -76.07 9.91
C LEU A 390 29.87 -76.37 9.62
N TYR A 391 29.51 -77.64 9.56
CA TYR A 391 28.14 -78.08 9.30
C TYR A 391 27.84 -79.40 10.04
N PRO A 392 26.62 -79.62 10.56
CA PRO A 392 26.25 -80.85 11.25
C PRO A 392 26.35 -82.05 10.31
N LYS A 393 27.10 -83.10 10.71
CA LYS A 393 27.12 -84.38 9.99
C LYS A 393 25.80 -85.11 10.22
N ASN A 394 25.21 -85.62 9.16
CA ASN A 394 23.90 -86.26 9.21
C ASN A 394 23.90 -87.53 10.09
N ARG A 395 22.94 -87.64 11.01
CA ARG A 395 22.53 -88.91 11.65
C ARG A 395 21.23 -89.36 11.00
N GLU A 396 20.98 -90.67 10.97
CA GLU A 396 19.87 -91.32 10.23
C GLU A 396 18.46 -90.73 10.46
N SER A 397 18.24 -89.86 11.47
CA SER A 397 16.93 -89.24 11.76
C SER A 397 16.78 -87.77 11.32
N CYS A 398 17.74 -87.13 10.66
CA CYS A 398 17.61 -85.72 10.27
C CYS A 398 16.93 -85.56 8.91
N LEU A 399 15.83 -84.80 8.86
CA LEU A 399 15.03 -84.58 7.63
C LEU A 399 15.78 -83.77 6.55
N TYR A 400 16.79 -82.99 6.96
CA TYR A 400 17.54 -82.10 6.08
C TYR A 400 18.97 -82.56 5.88
N SER A 401 19.38 -82.62 4.62
CA SER A 401 20.74 -82.95 4.21
C SER A 401 21.64 -81.72 4.29
N SER A 402 22.01 -81.31 5.52
CA SER A 402 23.12 -80.38 5.77
C SER A 402 24.36 -80.76 4.97
N ASP A 403 24.62 -82.06 4.80
CA ASP A 403 25.67 -82.63 3.96
C ASP A 403 25.52 -82.23 2.49
N ILE A 404 24.31 -82.30 1.91
CA ILE A 404 24.08 -81.89 0.51
C ILE A 404 24.31 -80.38 0.37
N PHE A 405 23.83 -79.58 1.33
CA PHE A 405 24.05 -78.14 1.28
C PHE A 405 25.55 -77.80 1.39
N ALA A 406 26.26 -78.37 2.37
CA ALA A 406 27.66 -78.07 2.65
C ALA A 406 28.64 -78.65 1.61
N LEU A 407 28.40 -79.87 1.12
CA LEU A 407 29.32 -80.59 0.22
C LEU A 407 29.01 -80.40 -1.27
N LYS A 408 27.76 -80.08 -1.63
CA LYS A 408 27.34 -79.95 -3.04
C LYS A 408 26.94 -78.53 -3.41
N ILE A 409 26.04 -77.90 -2.66
CA ILE A 409 25.50 -76.57 -3.03
C ILE A 409 26.50 -75.45 -2.74
N LEU A 410 27.06 -75.43 -1.52
CA LEU A 410 28.00 -74.40 -1.09
C LEU A 410 29.24 -74.33 -2.00
N PRO A 411 29.87 -75.46 -2.39
CA PRO A 411 30.99 -75.46 -3.33
C PRO A 411 30.60 -75.04 -4.75
N GLU A 412 29.44 -75.51 -5.25
CA GLU A 412 28.96 -75.17 -6.59
C GLU A 412 28.75 -73.66 -6.77
N VAL A 413 28.31 -72.94 -5.73
CA VAL A 413 28.13 -71.49 -5.82
C VAL A 413 29.38 -70.71 -5.42
N LEU A 414 29.99 -71.03 -4.27
CA LEU A 414 31.11 -70.25 -3.76
C LEU A 414 32.45 -70.60 -4.43
N GLU A 415 32.75 -71.86 -4.69
CA GLU A 415 34.00 -72.27 -5.36
C GLU A 415 33.88 -72.16 -6.88
N ARG A 416 32.84 -72.71 -7.51
CA ARG A 416 32.76 -72.73 -8.98
C ARG A 416 32.32 -71.40 -9.59
N GLN A 417 31.25 -70.77 -9.08
CA GLN A 417 30.74 -69.50 -9.65
C GLN A 417 31.44 -68.26 -9.09
N CYS A 418 31.85 -68.28 -7.81
CA CYS A 418 32.52 -67.14 -7.17
C CYS A 418 34.04 -67.32 -7.01
N GLY A 419 34.55 -68.55 -7.17
CA GLY A 419 35.98 -68.86 -7.11
C GLY A 419 36.62 -68.86 -5.72
N TYR A 420 35.86 -68.81 -4.63
CA TYR A 420 36.43 -68.90 -3.30
C TYR A 420 37.10 -70.25 -3.04
N ASN A 421 38.12 -70.27 -2.19
CA ASN A 421 38.74 -71.51 -1.72
C ASN A 421 38.18 -71.87 -0.35
N LEU A 422 37.36 -72.91 -0.26
CA LEU A 422 36.77 -73.34 1.01
C LEU A 422 37.54 -74.54 1.58
N PHE A 423 37.67 -74.59 2.90
CA PHE A 423 38.04 -75.81 3.61
C PHE A 423 36.79 -76.42 4.23
N ILE A 424 36.45 -77.64 3.83
CA ILE A 424 35.24 -78.34 4.29
C ILE A 424 35.67 -79.63 4.99
N PHE A 425 35.38 -79.69 6.29
CA PHE A 425 35.71 -80.83 7.13
C PHE A 425 34.94 -82.09 6.67
N GLY A 426 35.61 -83.20 6.37
CA GLY A 426 35.02 -84.42 5.80
C GLY A 426 35.18 -84.59 4.28
N ARG A 427 35.60 -83.54 3.56
CA ARG A 427 35.98 -83.59 2.12
C ARG A 427 37.48 -83.38 1.93
N ASN A 428 38.09 -82.54 2.77
CA ASN A 428 39.45 -82.03 2.61
C ASN A 428 40.44 -82.56 3.66
N ASP A 429 40.02 -83.48 4.52
CA ASP A 429 40.82 -84.16 5.55
C ASP A 429 41.51 -85.42 5.01
N LEU A 430 42.75 -85.66 5.44
CA LEU A 430 43.50 -86.88 5.15
C LEU A 430 43.14 -87.95 6.20
N ALA A 431 42.85 -89.18 5.76
CA ALA A 431 42.47 -90.26 6.68
C ALA A 431 43.65 -90.66 7.59
N GLY A 432 43.52 -90.44 8.90
CA GLY A 432 44.47 -90.93 9.93
C GLY A 432 45.16 -89.87 10.81
N GLU A 433 44.92 -88.57 10.61
CA GLU A 433 45.49 -87.49 11.43
C GLU A 433 44.63 -87.14 12.65
N ALA A 434 45.29 -86.74 13.76
CA ALA A 434 44.62 -86.31 14.98
C ALA A 434 43.80 -85.03 14.73
N VAL A 435 42.49 -85.11 15.00
CA VAL A 435 41.46 -84.13 14.59
C VAL A 435 41.62 -82.74 15.22
N ILE A 436 42.36 -82.62 16.32
CA ILE A 436 42.35 -81.44 17.20
C ILE A 436 43.29 -80.33 16.68
N ASP A 437 44.60 -80.63 16.49
CA ASP A 437 45.58 -79.64 16.03
C ASP A 437 45.31 -79.15 14.60
N VAL A 438 44.77 -80.04 13.76
CA VAL A 438 44.42 -79.71 12.37
C VAL A 438 43.23 -78.75 12.31
N THR A 439 42.26 -78.83 13.23
CA THR A 439 41.06 -77.98 13.17
C THR A 439 41.40 -76.53 13.52
N ASP A 440 42.21 -76.30 14.57
CA ASP A 440 42.63 -74.96 14.98
C ASP A 440 43.55 -74.32 13.92
N GLU A 441 44.54 -75.06 13.42
CA GLU A 441 45.45 -74.58 12.38
C GLU A 441 44.71 -74.21 11.08
N LYS A 442 43.72 -75.02 10.66
CA LYS A 442 42.93 -74.75 9.44
C LYS A 442 41.95 -73.58 9.62
N ILE A 443 41.44 -73.35 10.83
CA ILE A 443 40.67 -72.15 11.15
C ILE A 443 41.58 -70.90 11.07
N HIS A 444 42.80 -70.95 11.62
CA HIS A 444 43.76 -69.85 11.53
C HIS A 444 44.22 -69.56 10.09
N GLN A 445 44.34 -70.60 9.24
CA GLN A 445 44.61 -70.49 7.81
C GLN A 445 43.43 -69.92 6.99
N SER A 446 42.27 -69.69 7.62
CA SER A 446 41.04 -69.22 6.96
C SER A 446 40.73 -67.74 7.25
N ARG A 447 40.18 -67.03 6.25
CA ARG A 447 39.78 -65.60 6.40
C ARG A 447 38.41 -65.43 7.05
N ARG A 448 37.55 -66.43 6.94
CA ARG A 448 36.18 -66.47 7.49
C ARG A 448 35.89 -67.87 8.02
N VAL A 449 34.89 -67.96 8.90
CA VAL A 449 34.30 -69.24 9.29
C VAL A 449 32.81 -69.20 8.93
N ILE A 450 32.33 -70.22 8.23
CA ILE A 450 30.92 -70.41 7.88
C ILE A 450 30.38 -71.49 8.80
N ILE A 451 29.31 -71.20 9.53
CA ILE A 451 28.62 -72.16 10.40
C ILE A 451 27.22 -72.37 9.83
N ILE A 452 26.88 -73.62 9.52
CA ILE A 452 25.56 -74.02 9.02
C ILE A 452 24.73 -74.57 10.18
N LEU A 453 23.54 -74.01 10.39
CA LEU A 453 22.57 -74.41 11.40
C LEU A 453 21.33 -75.04 10.76
N VAL A 454 20.81 -76.09 11.39
CA VAL A 454 19.58 -76.83 11.02
C VAL A 454 18.62 -76.75 12.20
N PRO A 455 17.29 -76.59 12.05
CA PRO A 455 16.39 -76.32 13.18
C PRO A 455 16.36 -77.35 14.30
N GLU A 456 16.64 -78.62 14.00
CA GLU A 456 16.35 -79.73 14.89
C GLU A 456 17.46 -79.93 15.95
N PRO A 457 17.14 -79.83 17.27
CA PRO A 457 18.11 -79.96 18.36
C PRO A 457 18.92 -81.26 18.35
N SER A 458 18.26 -82.35 17.97
CA SER A 458 18.82 -83.70 17.86
C SER A 458 19.86 -83.85 16.74
N CYS A 459 19.84 -82.95 15.74
CA CYS A 459 20.79 -82.94 14.63
C CYS A 459 22.07 -82.15 14.93
N TYR A 460 22.13 -81.44 16.06
CA TYR A 460 23.35 -80.77 16.52
C TYR A 460 24.36 -81.71 17.19
N GLY A 461 24.46 -82.98 16.76
CA GLY A 461 25.47 -83.94 17.23
C GLY A 461 26.93 -83.49 17.05
N ILE A 462 27.16 -82.28 16.52
CA ILE A 462 28.41 -81.52 16.57
C ILE A 462 28.72 -80.92 17.94
N LEU A 463 27.84 -81.03 18.93
CA LEU A 463 28.08 -80.45 20.26
C LEU A 463 28.28 -81.43 21.41
N GLU A 464 28.08 -82.72 21.22
CA GLU A 464 28.28 -83.71 22.29
C GLU A 464 29.62 -84.45 22.17
N ASP A 465 30.34 -84.31 21.05
CA ASP A 465 31.71 -84.81 20.92
C ASP A 465 32.69 -83.64 20.66
N ALA A 466 33.31 -83.22 21.77
CA ALA A 466 34.27 -82.12 21.97
C ALA A 466 33.68 -80.76 22.40
N SER A 467 33.56 -80.57 23.71
CA SER A 467 33.71 -79.25 24.39
C SER A 467 34.89 -78.43 23.85
N GLU A 468 35.89 -79.10 23.28
CA GLU A 468 37.14 -78.54 22.76
C GLU A 468 36.99 -77.85 21.39
N LYS A 469 36.06 -78.30 20.52
CA LYS A 469 35.77 -77.62 19.23
C LYS A 469 35.04 -76.29 19.43
N HIS A 470 34.27 -76.17 20.51
CA HIS A 470 33.65 -74.92 20.92
C HIS A 470 34.68 -73.89 21.38
N LEU A 471 35.75 -74.35 22.02
CA LEU A 471 36.83 -73.50 22.50
C LEU A 471 37.67 -72.95 21.34
N ALA A 472 37.99 -73.76 20.31
CA ALA A 472 38.72 -73.31 19.11
C ALA A 472 37.93 -72.24 18.32
N VAL A 473 36.64 -72.47 18.07
CA VAL A 473 35.77 -71.48 17.40
C VAL A 473 35.61 -70.21 18.24
N TYR A 474 35.51 -70.34 19.57
CA TYR A 474 35.40 -69.20 20.48
C TYR A 474 36.71 -68.41 20.62
N ASN A 475 37.86 -69.08 20.66
CA ASN A 475 39.18 -68.45 20.68
C ASN A 475 39.47 -67.70 19.37
N ALA A 476 39.21 -68.33 18.22
CA ALA A 476 39.33 -67.68 16.91
C ALA A 476 38.43 -66.43 16.74
N LEU A 477 37.29 -66.40 17.43
CA LEU A 477 36.35 -65.27 17.47
C LEU A 477 36.84 -64.08 18.29
N ILE A 478 37.45 -64.36 19.45
CA ILE A 478 37.80 -63.34 20.45
C ILE A 478 39.25 -62.87 20.29
N GLN A 479 40.20 -63.78 20.07
CA GLN A 479 41.63 -63.46 19.99
C GLN A 479 42.03 -62.95 18.60
N ASP A 480 41.54 -63.59 17.53
CA ASP A 480 42.01 -63.34 16.16
C ASP A 480 41.07 -62.47 15.32
N GLY A 481 39.89 -62.14 15.85
CA GLY A 481 38.92 -61.28 15.18
C GLY A 481 38.37 -61.84 13.86
N ILE A 482 38.37 -63.18 13.68
CA ILE A 482 37.84 -63.80 12.47
C ILE A 482 36.32 -63.59 12.41
N LYS A 483 35.83 -63.06 11.27
CA LYS A 483 34.39 -62.83 11.07
C LYS A 483 33.68 -64.13 10.72
N ILE A 484 32.56 -64.38 11.38
CA ILE A 484 31.73 -65.57 11.16
C ILE A 484 30.52 -65.25 10.28
N ILE A 485 30.18 -66.21 9.43
CA ILE A 485 28.98 -66.22 8.59
C ILE A 485 28.09 -67.34 9.10
N LEU A 486 27.01 -66.98 9.79
CA LEU A 486 26.03 -67.93 10.28
C LEU A 486 24.95 -68.14 9.22
N ILE A 487 24.74 -69.37 8.77
CA ILE A 487 23.72 -69.74 7.77
C ILE A 487 22.68 -70.62 8.43
N GLU A 488 21.42 -70.17 8.44
CA GLU A 488 20.27 -70.96 8.91
C GLU A 488 19.63 -71.63 7.70
N LEU A 489 19.56 -72.97 7.66
CA LEU A 489 18.89 -73.67 6.56
C LEU A 489 17.36 -73.53 6.61
N GLU A 490 16.80 -73.31 7.80
CA GLU A 490 15.39 -73.00 8.02
C GLU A 490 15.24 -72.08 9.25
N LYS A 491 14.06 -71.47 9.43
CA LYS A 491 13.80 -70.56 10.55
C LYS A 491 13.87 -71.32 11.88
N ILE A 492 14.85 -70.98 12.69
CA ILE A 492 14.98 -71.47 14.07
C ILE A 492 14.17 -70.53 14.98
N GLU A 493 13.07 -71.03 15.54
CA GLU A 493 12.15 -70.21 16.34
C GLU A 493 12.66 -69.95 17.75
N ASP A 494 13.29 -70.95 18.37
CA ASP A 494 13.85 -70.84 19.72
C ASP A 494 15.35 -71.16 19.73
N TYR A 495 16.13 -70.21 20.27
CA TYR A 495 17.57 -70.30 20.46
C TYR A 495 17.94 -70.65 21.91
N ALA A 496 16.97 -70.85 22.82
CA ALA A 496 17.22 -71.13 24.23
C ALA A 496 18.16 -72.32 24.43
N ASN A 497 18.01 -73.36 23.62
CA ASN A 497 18.78 -74.60 23.68
C ASN A 497 20.11 -74.56 22.88
N MET A 498 20.47 -73.40 22.29
CA MET A 498 21.73 -73.23 21.57
C MET A 498 22.91 -72.89 22.51
N PRO A 499 24.15 -73.28 22.17
CA PRO A 499 25.35 -72.92 22.90
C PRO A 499 25.54 -71.40 22.96
N GLU A 500 26.16 -70.91 24.03
CA GLU A 500 26.41 -69.48 24.23
C GLU A 500 27.26 -68.85 23.12
N SER A 501 28.21 -69.61 22.54
CA SER A 501 29.03 -69.16 21.42
C SER A 501 28.19 -68.84 20.17
N ILE A 502 27.19 -69.66 19.85
CA ILE A 502 26.29 -69.43 18.71
C ILE A 502 25.31 -68.28 18.99
N LYS A 503 24.78 -68.18 20.22
CA LYS A 503 23.96 -67.03 20.64
C LYS A 503 24.72 -65.71 20.48
N TYR A 504 25.98 -65.67 20.93
CA TYR A 504 26.86 -64.52 20.79
C TYR A 504 27.15 -64.18 19.33
N VAL A 505 27.48 -65.18 18.50
CA VAL A 505 27.72 -64.99 17.05
C VAL A 505 26.49 -64.42 16.36
N LYS A 506 25.30 -64.96 16.64
CA LYS A 506 24.04 -64.46 16.09
C LYS A 506 23.78 -63.01 16.49
N GLN A 507 24.03 -62.63 17.74
CA GLN A 507 23.86 -61.26 18.22
C GLN A 507 24.84 -60.29 17.54
N LYS A 508 26.09 -60.71 17.33
CA LYS A 508 27.17 -59.86 16.79
C LYS A 508 27.17 -59.75 15.27
N TYR A 509 26.97 -60.84 14.56
CA TYR A 509 27.11 -60.91 13.10
C TYR A 509 25.78 -61.13 12.35
N GLY A 510 24.70 -61.45 13.07
CA GLY A 510 23.43 -61.84 12.49
C GLY A 510 23.44 -63.26 11.92
N ALA A 511 22.30 -63.69 11.40
CA ALA A 511 22.14 -64.97 10.71
C ALA A 511 21.59 -64.76 9.30
N ILE A 512 22.12 -65.50 8.33
CA ILE A 512 21.68 -65.49 6.94
C ILE A 512 20.79 -66.71 6.72
N ARG A 513 19.49 -66.49 6.63
CA ARG A 513 18.52 -67.54 6.35
C ARG A 513 18.55 -67.97 4.88
N TRP A 514 18.68 -69.27 4.65
CA TRP A 514 18.48 -69.92 3.36
C TRP A 514 17.01 -69.79 2.94
N THR A 515 16.78 -69.31 1.73
CA THR A 515 15.44 -69.06 1.17
C THR A 515 15.25 -69.76 -0.18
N GLY A 516 16.10 -70.74 -0.50
CA GLY A 516 16.05 -71.49 -1.76
C GLY A 516 15.42 -72.86 -1.59
N ASP A 517 15.00 -73.45 -2.71
CA ASP A 517 14.77 -74.88 -2.84
C ASP A 517 16.07 -75.59 -3.25
N PHE A 518 16.15 -76.92 -3.13
CA PHE A 518 17.31 -77.69 -3.64
C PHE A 518 17.31 -77.82 -5.18
N SER A 519 16.66 -76.89 -5.90
CA SER A 519 16.58 -76.85 -7.37
C SER A 519 17.71 -76.01 -7.98
N GLU A 520 18.04 -76.25 -9.25
CA GLU A 520 19.15 -75.58 -9.94
C GLU A 520 19.03 -74.04 -9.99
N ARG A 521 17.81 -73.48 -9.98
CA ARG A 521 17.61 -72.01 -10.00
C ARG A 521 18.08 -71.34 -8.71
N SER A 522 18.03 -72.05 -7.59
CA SER A 522 18.49 -71.56 -6.28
C SER A 522 20.02 -71.57 -6.14
N HIS A 523 20.74 -72.19 -7.08
CA HIS A 523 22.20 -72.30 -7.09
C HIS A 523 22.90 -71.15 -7.83
N SER A 524 22.20 -70.08 -8.24
CA SER A 524 22.86 -68.93 -8.90
C SER A 524 23.46 -67.94 -7.90
N ALA A 525 24.73 -67.55 -8.10
CA ALA A 525 25.43 -66.56 -7.28
C ALA A 525 24.80 -65.15 -7.28
N SER A 526 23.82 -64.88 -8.16
CA SER A 526 23.10 -63.60 -8.25
C SER A 526 21.84 -63.52 -7.40
N THR A 527 21.41 -64.61 -6.75
CA THR A 527 20.22 -64.58 -5.88
C THR A 527 20.46 -63.76 -4.60
N ARG A 528 19.37 -63.30 -3.96
CA ARG A 528 19.42 -62.47 -2.76
C ARG A 528 20.18 -63.13 -1.60
N PHE A 529 20.06 -64.46 -1.44
CA PHE A 529 20.78 -65.21 -0.44
C PHE A 529 22.29 -65.19 -0.70
N TRP A 530 22.73 -65.57 -1.90
CA TRP A 530 24.15 -65.65 -2.23
C TRP A 530 24.81 -64.27 -2.28
N LYS A 531 24.11 -63.22 -2.71
CA LYS A 531 24.59 -61.83 -2.60
C LYS A 531 24.86 -61.43 -1.15
N LYS A 532 23.98 -61.82 -0.20
CA LYS A 532 24.21 -61.59 1.24
C LYS A 532 25.42 -62.39 1.73
N VAL A 533 25.54 -63.68 1.41
CA VAL A 533 26.70 -64.49 1.80
C VAL A 533 28.01 -63.87 1.26
N ARG A 534 28.04 -63.50 -0.02
CA ARG A 534 29.19 -62.84 -0.67
C ARG A 534 29.54 -61.49 -0.06
N TYR A 535 28.55 -60.73 0.43
CA TYR A 535 28.79 -59.47 1.12
C TYR A 535 29.63 -59.66 2.40
N HIS A 536 29.43 -60.78 3.11
CA HIS A 536 30.17 -61.14 4.32
C HIS A 536 31.49 -61.92 4.06
N MET A 537 31.61 -62.56 2.90
CA MET A 537 32.85 -63.20 2.42
C MET A 537 34.00 -62.18 2.23
N PRO A 538 35.27 -62.62 2.24
CA PRO A 538 36.40 -61.74 1.99
C PRO A 538 36.35 -61.19 0.55
N SER A 539 36.87 -59.98 0.34
CA SER A 539 37.00 -59.42 -1.02
C SER A 539 38.05 -60.20 -1.79
N ARG A 540 37.64 -60.91 -2.85
CA ARG A 540 38.57 -61.65 -3.71
C ARG A 540 39.14 -60.73 -4.80
N LYS A 541 40.44 -60.85 -5.09
CA LYS A 541 41.04 -60.37 -6.35
C LYS A 541 40.84 -61.48 -7.37
N HIS A 542 40.09 -61.22 -8.45
CA HIS A 542 39.85 -62.25 -9.47
C HIS A 542 41.17 -62.73 -10.07
N GLY A 543 41.46 -64.03 -9.93
CA GLY A 543 42.23 -64.74 -10.94
C GLY A 543 41.36 -64.89 -12.17
N SER A 544 41.93 -64.54 -13.32
CA SER A 544 41.33 -64.58 -14.65
C SER A 544 40.47 -65.84 -14.89
N SER A 545 39.24 -65.65 -15.33
CA SER A 545 38.53 -66.64 -16.15
C SER A 545 37.57 -65.96 -17.11
N SER A 546 37.95 -66.03 -18.39
CA SER A 546 37.12 -66.21 -19.59
C SER A 546 35.86 -65.36 -19.74
N GLY A 547 35.95 -64.37 -20.64
CA GLY A 547 34.83 -63.55 -21.08
C GLY A 547 33.71 -64.37 -21.70
N PHE A 548 32.48 -64.02 -21.31
CA PHE A 548 31.29 -64.32 -22.07
C PHE A 548 30.84 -63.05 -22.79
N HIS A 549 30.92 -63.10 -24.11
CA HIS A 549 30.22 -62.21 -25.03
C HIS A 549 28.72 -62.20 -24.71
N LEU A 550 28.12 -61.02 -24.70
CA LEU A 550 26.68 -60.85 -24.90
C LEU A 550 26.47 -59.71 -25.90
N SER A 551 26.00 -60.12 -27.06
CA SER A 551 25.37 -59.35 -28.12
C SER A 551 24.02 -58.79 -27.66
N SER A 552 23.65 -57.66 -28.27
CA SER A 552 22.38 -56.88 -28.22
C SER A 552 22.28 -55.85 -27.11
#